data_AF-A0A1J4KHG1-F1
#
_entry.id   AF-A0A1J4KHG1-F1
#
_cell.length_a   1.000
_cell.length_b   1.000
_cell.length_c   1.000
_cell.angle_alpha   90.00
_cell.angle_beta   90.00
_cell.angle_gamma   90.00
#
_symmetry.space_group_name_H-M   'P 1'
#
loop_
_entity.id
_entity.type
_entity.pdbx_description
1 polymer ?
#
loop_
_entity_poly.entity_id
_entity_poly.type
_entity_poly.pdbx_seq_one_letter_code
_entity_poly.pdbx_strand_id
1 'polypeptide(L)'
;MATNPLSPNFFKKERTEEIIHETHLIDQGEMEFLSSVEELKIAQSALFSQEPEDQYKALQSVFHLSNQYGFGEGSLPPIFFNQIFELAFGNHASLAISEASLQVIESLIEKSPWTVNVFLSNNYHKTAFENIVDDKIGLPIDRLAFTLNSLMTQSEEAYNQIIELGYFKYLLEIGLKNLINADALWVLTSIQTIIVSPNFLEYESFHKIIDIALKYFNSNNLDIITNVFYILGRCLSSDKELESDDLARITTDAILQKAFQIIENKGIPDIRAAFNYVHNFICISNETTMKFIRFDFVKMLDSIFLKCDYGSQIYIFYILSTAAIEPVEATQEILRAPLLKYIPDILRTGKLSLKSAALSLAQNLILKSPFLVIFEYAKTLFEPIIELLSCEDFEILEKSLHILQYLTTRLFTLEIEKAKELLALFDRDAKESLYALLEFESPTIHGLANNIIVSLNEFCKKFEE
;
A
#
# COMPACT_ATOMS: atom_id res chain seq x y z
N MET A 1 1.06 -17.33 6.35
CA MET A 1 1.88 -16.33 7.06
C MET A 1 1.14 -15.01 6.91
N ALA A 2 0.93 -14.23 7.96
CA ALA A 2 0.26 -12.93 7.81
C ALA A 2 1.15 -12.03 6.95
N THR A 3 0.68 -11.67 5.76
CA THR A 3 1.37 -10.70 4.90
C THR A 3 1.07 -9.31 5.44
N ASN A 4 2.10 -8.58 5.85
CA ASN A 4 1.96 -7.15 6.14
C ASN A 4 1.40 -6.45 4.88
N PRO A 5 0.46 -5.51 5.02
CA PRO A 5 0.13 -4.62 3.91
C PRO A 5 1.41 -3.93 3.42
N LEU A 6 1.55 -3.78 2.11
CA LEU A 6 2.65 -3.03 1.49
C LEU A 6 2.79 -1.68 2.20
N SER A 7 3.89 -1.48 2.92
CA SER A 7 4.10 -0.29 3.72
C SER A 7 4.11 0.97 2.85
N PRO A 8 3.41 2.05 3.23
CA PRO A 8 3.55 3.36 2.58
C PRO A 8 5.00 3.88 2.54
N ASN A 9 5.87 3.33 3.40
CA ASN A 9 7.28 3.69 3.45
C ASN A 9 8.07 3.28 2.18
N PHE A 10 7.56 2.35 1.36
CA PHE A 10 8.17 2.04 0.07
C PHE A 10 8.15 3.21 -0.93
N PHE A 11 7.17 4.12 -0.79
CA PHE A 11 7.04 5.29 -1.68
C PHE A 11 7.67 6.56 -1.10
N LYS A 12 8.04 6.58 0.19
CA LYS A 12 8.67 7.75 0.83
C LYS A 12 10.13 7.96 0.43
N LYS A 13 10.84 6.92 -0.03
CA LYS A 13 12.27 7.00 -0.34
C LYS A 13 12.59 7.74 -1.65
N GLU A 14 11.66 7.78 -2.61
CA GLU A 14 11.89 8.34 -3.96
C GLU A 14 11.74 9.86 -4.06
N ARG A 15 11.41 10.59 -2.98
CA ARG A 15 11.30 12.06 -3.01
C ARG A 15 12.57 12.81 -2.63
N THR A 16 13.68 12.12 -2.37
CA THR A 16 14.88 12.76 -1.77
C THR A 16 15.99 13.10 -2.79
N GLU A 17 15.85 12.79 -4.08
CA GLU A 17 16.96 12.90 -5.06
C GLU A 17 16.77 13.91 -6.21
N GLU A 18 15.80 14.82 -6.14
CA GLU A 18 15.67 15.93 -7.10
C GLU A 18 15.74 17.30 -6.42
N ILE A 19 16.87 17.64 -5.78
CA ILE A 19 17.21 19.05 -5.51
C ILE A 19 18.71 19.27 -5.68
N ILE A 20 19.18 19.22 -6.93
CA ILE A 20 20.44 19.90 -7.31
C ILE A 20 20.23 20.53 -8.68
N HIS A 21 19.84 21.81 -8.68
CA HIS A 21 20.24 22.89 -9.60
C HIS A 21 19.13 23.93 -9.67
N GLU A 22 19.37 25.13 -9.11
CA GLU A 22 19.04 26.45 -9.70
C GLU A 22 19.19 27.55 -8.65
N THR A 23 20.28 28.32 -8.73
CA THR A 23 20.55 29.49 -7.87
C THR A 23 19.61 30.67 -8.13
N HIS A 24 18.71 30.60 -9.13
CA HIS A 24 17.65 31.60 -9.38
C HIS A 24 16.30 31.26 -8.73
N LEU A 25 16.08 30.00 -8.32
CA LEU A 25 14.89 29.58 -7.56
C LEU A 25 14.97 29.94 -6.07
N ILE A 26 16.18 30.18 -5.56
CA ILE A 26 16.41 30.50 -4.14
C ILE A 26 15.82 31.87 -3.78
N ASP A 27 16.02 32.90 -4.62
CA ASP A 27 15.50 34.26 -4.38
C ASP A 27 13.96 34.34 -4.50
N GLN A 28 13.35 33.55 -5.40
CA GLN A 28 11.89 33.48 -5.54
C GLN A 28 11.25 32.70 -4.40
N GLY A 29 11.87 31.58 -3.99
CA GLY A 29 11.41 30.79 -2.84
C GLY A 29 11.50 31.55 -1.52
N GLU A 30 12.53 32.40 -1.33
CA GLU A 30 12.64 33.25 -0.15
C GLU A 30 11.55 34.35 -0.11
N MET A 31 11.24 34.99 -1.24
CA MET A 31 10.15 35.97 -1.29
C MET A 31 8.77 35.33 -1.09
N GLU A 32 8.53 34.15 -1.67
CA GLU A 32 7.29 33.40 -1.48
C GLU A 32 7.13 32.94 -0.02
N PHE A 33 8.21 32.49 0.62
CA PHE A 33 8.23 32.13 2.03
C PHE A 33 7.96 33.34 2.93
N LEU A 34 8.61 34.48 2.71
CA LEU A 34 8.36 35.70 3.49
C LEU A 34 6.93 36.22 3.33
N SER A 35 6.38 36.15 2.11
CA SER A 35 4.96 36.48 1.84
C SER A 35 4.03 35.55 2.62
N SER A 36 4.32 34.25 2.62
CA SER A 36 3.54 33.23 3.34
C SER A 36 3.59 33.43 4.86
N VAL A 37 4.74 33.84 5.41
CA VAL A 37 4.88 34.16 6.84
C VAL A 37 4.06 35.39 7.21
N GLU A 38 4.05 36.42 6.36
CA GLU A 38 3.24 37.62 6.62
C GLU A 38 1.74 37.33 6.48
N GLU A 39 1.34 36.56 5.47
CA GLU A 39 -0.03 36.07 5.33
C GLU A 39 -0.48 35.28 6.56
N LEU A 40 0.38 34.39 7.09
CA LEU A 40 0.08 33.65 8.30
C LEU A 40 -0.16 34.57 9.50
N LYS A 41 0.66 35.61 9.69
CA LYS A 41 0.48 36.57 10.80
C LYS A 41 -0.82 37.35 10.68
N ILE A 42 -1.17 37.78 9.46
CA ILE A 42 -2.42 38.47 9.18
C ILE A 42 -3.59 37.54 9.49
N ALA A 43 -3.55 36.31 8.99
CA ALA A 43 -4.59 35.32 9.23
C ALA A 43 -4.72 34.99 10.73
N GLN A 44 -3.61 34.77 11.44
CA GLN A 44 -3.61 34.53 12.88
C GLN A 44 -4.26 35.67 13.67
N SER A 45 -4.04 36.92 13.25
CA SER A 45 -4.67 38.08 13.89
C SER A 45 -6.17 38.16 13.56
N ALA A 46 -6.53 37.91 12.31
CA ALA A 46 -7.91 37.95 11.82
C ALA A 46 -8.80 36.83 12.37
N LEU A 47 -8.23 35.69 12.80
CA LEU A 47 -8.97 34.63 13.50
C LEU A 47 -9.65 35.09 14.79
N PHE A 48 -9.13 36.14 15.43
CA PHE A 48 -9.71 36.75 16.64
C PHE A 48 -10.61 37.95 16.34
N SER A 49 -10.84 38.26 15.05
CA SER A 49 -11.84 39.26 14.66
C SER A 49 -13.23 38.85 15.14
N GLN A 50 -14.11 39.82 15.38
CA GLN A 50 -15.53 39.57 15.65
C GLN A 50 -16.34 39.44 14.35
N GLU A 51 -15.74 39.78 13.20
CA GLU A 51 -16.40 39.74 11.90
C GLU A 51 -16.25 38.34 11.27
N PRO A 52 -17.38 37.63 11.01
CA PRO A 52 -17.36 36.28 10.45
C PRO A 52 -16.61 36.15 9.11
N GLU A 53 -16.67 37.17 8.26
CA GLU A 53 -15.98 37.17 6.97
C GLU A 53 -14.45 37.20 7.12
N ASP A 54 -13.95 37.94 8.11
CA ASP A 54 -12.51 38.02 8.39
C ASP A 54 -12.01 36.68 8.94
N GLN A 55 -12.77 36.08 9.87
CA GLN A 55 -12.48 34.75 10.39
C GLN A 55 -12.46 33.70 9.28
N TYR A 56 -13.45 33.71 8.39
CA TYR A 56 -13.53 32.77 7.28
C TYR A 56 -12.33 32.89 6.32
N LYS A 57 -11.95 34.11 5.91
CA LYS A 57 -10.76 34.35 5.08
C LYS A 57 -9.49 33.89 5.79
N ALA A 58 -9.38 34.16 7.08
CA ALA A 58 -8.25 33.71 7.88
C ALA A 58 -8.12 32.19 7.92
N LEU A 59 -9.22 31.47 8.12
CA LEU A 59 -9.27 30.01 8.07
C LEU A 59 -8.84 29.49 6.70
N GLN A 60 -9.28 30.11 5.61
CA GLN A 60 -8.87 29.73 4.25
C GLN A 60 -7.37 29.92 4.02
N SER A 61 -6.79 31.05 4.43
CA SER A 61 -5.35 31.28 4.34
C SER A 61 -4.55 30.28 5.18
N VAL A 62 -4.97 30.01 6.41
CA VAL A 62 -4.33 29.01 7.27
C VAL A 62 -4.40 27.61 6.66
N PHE A 63 -5.56 27.21 6.15
CA PHE A 63 -5.74 25.93 5.46
C PHE A 63 -4.84 25.82 4.23
N HIS A 64 -4.74 26.88 3.43
CA HIS A 64 -3.88 26.92 2.25
C HIS A 64 -2.40 26.74 2.62
N LEU A 65 -1.91 27.53 3.57
CA LEU A 65 -0.53 27.49 4.03
C LEU A 65 -0.18 26.15 4.68
N SER A 66 -1.09 25.61 5.49
CA SER A 66 -0.91 24.29 6.11
C SER A 66 -0.79 23.19 5.06
N ASN A 67 -1.61 23.23 3.99
CA ASN A 67 -1.56 22.23 2.94
C ASN A 67 -0.31 22.32 2.07
N GLN A 68 0.18 23.53 1.83
CA GLN A 68 1.33 23.78 0.99
C GLN A 68 2.65 23.46 1.70
N TYR A 69 2.80 23.92 2.95
CA TYR A 69 4.09 23.88 3.64
C TYR A 69 4.08 23.03 4.92
N GLY A 70 2.90 22.81 5.52
CA GLY A 70 2.81 22.37 6.91
C GLY A 70 3.40 23.39 7.90
N PHE A 71 3.36 23.07 9.18
CA PHE A 71 3.88 23.92 10.24
C PHE A 71 4.87 23.16 11.11
N GLY A 72 5.97 23.82 11.48
CA GLY A 72 6.93 23.27 12.44
C GLY A 72 6.42 23.34 13.88
N GLU A 73 6.94 22.49 14.76
CA GLU A 73 6.57 22.49 16.18
C GLU A 73 6.79 23.87 16.83
N GLY A 74 5.78 24.36 17.56
CA GLY A 74 5.83 25.67 18.22
C GLY A 74 5.60 26.89 17.31
N SER A 75 5.40 26.71 16.01
CA SER A 75 5.11 27.82 15.08
C SER A 75 3.69 28.39 15.21
N LEU A 76 2.77 27.63 15.81
CA LEU A 76 1.41 28.07 16.14
C LEU A 76 1.27 28.20 17.66
N PRO A 77 0.80 29.35 18.18
CA PRO A 77 0.70 29.55 19.63
C PRO A 77 -0.49 28.76 20.22
N PRO A 78 -0.47 28.37 21.51
CA PRO A 78 -1.58 27.63 22.14
C PRO A 78 -2.96 28.30 21.99
N ILE A 79 -3.00 29.64 22.04
CA ILE A 79 -4.24 30.41 21.88
C ILE A 79 -4.89 30.23 20.50
N PHE A 80 -4.09 29.96 19.45
CA PHE A 80 -4.59 29.67 18.12
C PHE A 80 -5.44 28.39 18.13
N PHE A 81 -4.96 27.32 18.78
CA PHE A 81 -5.69 26.05 18.85
C PHE A 81 -7.00 26.19 19.63
N ASN A 82 -7.01 26.97 20.71
CA ASN A 82 -8.23 27.25 21.46
C ASN A 82 -9.25 28.02 20.60
N GLN A 83 -8.78 29.00 19.82
CA GLN A 83 -9.65 29.75 18.92
C GLN A 83 -10.22 28.87 17.81
N ILE A 84 -9.39 28.05 17.15
CA ILE A 84 -9.86 27.09 16.13
C ILE A 84 -10.88 26.12 16.73
N PHE A 85 -10.67 25.65 17.96
CA PHE A 85 -11.61 24.78 18.66
C PHE A 85 -12.95 25.48 18.94
N GLU A 86 -12.90 26.72 19.43
CA GLU A 86 -14.10 27.51 19.68
C GLU A 86 -14.84 27.87 18.39
N LEU A 87 -14.14 28.14 17.28
CA LEU A 87 -14.80 28.37 15.98
C LEU A 87 -15.41 27.09 15.40
N ALA A 88 -14.83 25.92 15.70
CA ALA A 88 -15.37 24.63 15.28
C ALA A 88 -16.63 24.21 16.06
N PHE A 89 -16.65 24.42 17.39
CA PHE A 89 -17.70 23.87 18.26
C PHE A 89 -18.48 24.89 19.09
N GLY A 90 -18.08 26.16 19.07
CA GLY A 90 -18.71 27.22 19.83
C GLY A 90 -20.09 27.58 19.27
N ASN A 91 -21.07 27.78 20.16
CA ASN A 91 -22.46 28.09 19.80
C ASN A 91 -22.65 29.41 19.03
N HIS A 92 -21.61 30.24 18.92
CA HIS A 92 -21.64 31.53 18.25
C HIS A 92 -21.10 31.47 16.82
N ALA A 93 -20.45 30.37 16.42
CA ALA A 93 -19.92 30.22 15.08
C ALA A 93 -21.03 29.89 14.07
N SER A 94 -20.91 30.42 12.86
CA SER A 94 -21.76 29.98 11.75
C SER A 94 -21.29 28.61 11.24
N LEU A 95 -22.20 27.82 10.65
CA LEU A 95 -21.87 26.52 10.05
C LEU A 95 -20.67 26.60 9.09
N ALA A 96 -20.60 27.64 8.27
CA ALA A 96 -19.49 27.85 7.33
C ALA A 96 -18.13 28.08 8.03
N ILE A 97 -18.13 28.78 9.16
CA ILE A 97 -16.92 28.97 9.98
C ILE A 97 -16.52 27.65 10.62
N SER A 98 -17.48 26.89 11.15
CA SER A 98 -17.19 25.62 11.79
C SER A 98 -16.67 24.59 10.80
N GLU A 99 -17.25 24.51 9.60
CA GLU A 99 -16.75 23.67 8.50
C GLU A 99 -15.33 24.07 8.06
N ALA A 100 -15.07 25.36 7.85
CA ALA A 100 -13.72 25.84 7.52
C ALA A 100 -12.72 25.55 8.66
N SER A 101 -13.16 25.63 9.91
CA SER A 101 -12.35 25.29 11.08
C SER A 101 -12.00 23.80 11.11
N LEU A 102 -12.95 22.92 10.79
CA LEU A 102 -12.69 21.49 10.68
C LEU A 102 -11.69 21.17 9.56
N GLN A 103 -11.76 21.86 8.41
CA GLN A 103 -10.77 21.70 7.33
C GLN A 103 -9.36 22.14 7.77
N VAL A 104 -9.26 23.22 8.55
CA VAL A 104 -7.98 23.63 9.14
C VAL A 104 -7.47 22.55 10.10
N ILE A 105 -8.32 22.04 11.00
CA ILE A 105 -7.94 20.97 11.95
C ILE A 105 -7.43 19.74 11.22
N GLU A 106 -8.17 19.27 10.20
CA GLU A 106 -7.78 18.17 9.32
C GLU A 106 -6.38 18.37 8.73
N SER A 107 -6.17 19.51 8.07
CA SER A 107 -4.89 19.86 7.45
C SER A 107 -3.75 19.94 8.47
N LEU A 108 -4.02 20.48 9.66
CA LEU A 108 -3.02 20.55 10.73
C LEU A 108 -2.60 19.16 11.20
N ILE A 109 -3.55 18.24 11.40
CA ILE A 109 -3.28 16.86 11.79
C ILE A 109 -2.43 16.15 10.74
N GLU A 110 -2.79 16.29 9.46
CA GLU A 110 -2.13 15.57 8.36
C GLU A 110 -0.75 16.14 7.99
N LYS A 111 -0.62 17.47 7.98
CA LYS A 111 0.58 18.16 7.49
C LYS A 111 1.53 18.55 8.61
N SER A 112 1.05 18.59 9.85
CA SER A 112 1.80 19.00 11.03
C SER A 112 1.57 18.02 12.19
N PRO A 113 2.07 16.77 12.12
CA PRO A 113 1.68 15.70 13.04
C PRO A 113 1.93 15.98 14.54
N TRP A 114 2.84 16.90 14.88
CA TRP A 114 3.05 17.36 16.27
C TRP A 114 1.79 17.98 16.89
N THR A 115 0.86 18.48 16.07
CA THR A 115 -0.41 19.07 16.53
C THR A 115 -1.38 18.03 17.11
N VAL A 116 -1.19 16.73 16.83
CA VAL A 116 -2.04 15.65 17.36
C VAL A 116 -2.10 15.69 18.89
N ASN A 117 -0.96 15.82 19.56
CA ASN A 117 -0.90 15.87 21.02
C ASN A 117 -1.63 17.10 21.60
N VAL A 118 -1.64 18.21 20.86
CA VAL A 118 -2.38 19.43 21.24
C VAL A 118 -3.87 19.17 21.17
N PHE A 119 -4.36 18.56 20.08
CA PHE A 119 -5.78 18.22 19.93
C PHE A 119 -6.24 17.17 20.95
N LEU A 120 -5.42 16.17 21.27
CA LEU A 120 -5.72 15.20 22.33
C LEU A 120 -5.82 15.88 23.70
N SER A 121 -4.84 16.72 24.05
CA SER A 121 -4.81 17.46 25.32
C SER A 121 -6.01 18.38 25.51
N ASN A 122 -6.55 18.93 24.41
CA ASN A 122 -7.74 19.78 24.41
C ASN A 122 -9.07 18.99 24.32
N ASN A 123 -9.05 17.66 24.46
CA ASN A 123 -10.23 16.79 24.36
C ASN A 123 -11.00 16.93 23.03
N TYR A 124 -10.30 17.24 21.94
CA TYR A 124 -10.94 17.39 20.62
C TYR A 124 -11.65 16.11 20.20
N HIS A 125 -10.96 14.98 20.30
CA HIS A 125 -11.46 13.67 19.88
C HIS A 125 -12.78 13.30 20.59
N LYS A 126 -12.87 13.59 21.89
CA LYS A 126 -14.09 13.40 22.67
C LYS A 126 -15.22 14.31 22.19
N THR A 127 -14.94 15.59 22.00
CA THR A 127 -15.95 16.57 21.57
C THR A 127 -16.45 16.27 20.16
N ALA A 128 -15.56 15.92 19.24
CA ALA A 128 -15.93 15.51 17.89
C ALA A 128 -16.81 14.25 17.90
N PHE A 129 -16.45 13.23 18.69
CA PHE A 129 -17.25 12.02 18.81
C PHE A 129 -18.64 12.28 19.41
N GLU A 130 -18.75 13.08 20.48
CA GLU A 130 -20.04 13.46 21.05
C GLU A 130 -20.94 14.16 20.01
N ASN A 131 -20.36 15.00 19.14
CA ASN A 131 -21.13 15.65 18.07
C ASN A 131 -21.55 14.69 16.95
N ILE A 132 -20.79 13.64 16.67
CA ILE A 132 -21.20 12.57 15.75
C ILE A 132 -22.40 11.78 16.29
N VAL A 133 -22.46 11.58 17.61
CA VAL A 133 -23.52 10.78 18.26
C VAL A 133 -24.79 11.60 18.49
N ASP A 134 -24.63 12.82 19.02
CA ASP A 134 -25.75 13.63 19.53
C ASP A 134 -26.20 14.74 18.55
N ASP A 135 -25.45 15.00 17.47
CA ASP A 135 -25.69 16.09 16.50
C ASP A 135 -26.02 17.45 17.16
N LYS A 136 -25.24 17.83 18.19
CA LYS A 136 -25.59 18.96 19.08
C LYS A 136 -25.61 20.33 18.36
N ILE A 137 -24.83 20.47 17.31
CA ILE A 137 -24.57 21.76 16.63
C ILE A 137 -24.77 21.70 15.11
N GLY A 138 -25.31 20.60 14.57
CA GLY A 138 -25.65 20.48 13.15
C GLY A 138 -24.44 20.47 12.21
N LEU A 139 -23.28 20.00 12.69
CA LEU A 139 -22.08 19.88 11.87
C LEU A 139 -22.18 18.67 10.93
N PRO A 140 -21.52 18.71 9.76
CA PRO A 140 -21.44 17.54 8.89
C PRO A 140 -20.70 16.40 9.59
N ILE A 141 -21.42 15.31 9.85
CA ILE A 141 -20.91 14.13 10.56
C ILE A 141 -19.71 13.52 9.81
N ASP A 142 -19.74 13.52 8.49
CA ASP A 142 -18.66 13.02 7.64
C ASP A 142 -17.35 13.80 7.85
N ARG A 143 -17.41 15.11 8.07
CA ARG A 143 -16.23 15.93 8.38
C ARG A 143 -15.65 15.64 9.74
N LEU A 144 -16.49 15.46 10.75
CA LEU A 144 -16.06 15.05 12.09
C LEU A 144 -15.47 13.64 12.08
N ALA A 145 -16.10 12.71 11.36
CA ALA A 145 -15.59 11.35 11.21
C ALA A 145 -14.21 11.35 10.51
N PHE A 146 -14.03 12.22 9.50
CA PHE A 146 -12.77 12.36 8.79
C PHE A 146 -11.64 12.84 9.71
N THR A 147 -11.85 13.89 10.51
CA THR A 147 -10.82 14.38 11.43
C THR A 147 -10.46 13.36 12.52
N LEU A 148 -11.44 12.59 13.02
CA LEU A 148 -11.18 11.47 13.93
C LEU A 148 -10.34 10.38 13.25
N ASN A 149 -10.67 10.03 12.01
CA ASN A 149 -9.88 9.08 11.22
C ASN A 149 -8.44 9.58 11.05
N SER A 150 -8.24 10.85 10.68
CA SER A 150 -6.90 11.45 10.56
C SER A 150 -6.13 11.37 11.88
N LEU A 151 -6.73 11.69 13.03
CA LEU A 151 -6.09 11.52 14.34
C LEU A 151 -5.61 10.08 14.59
N MET A 152 -6.49 9.10 14.37
CA MET A 152 -6.17 7.68 14.56
C MET A 152 -5.02 7.21 13.67
N THR A 153 -4.90 7.74 12.45
CA THR A 153 -3.82 7.36 11.53
C THR A 153 -2.45 7.95 11.90
N GLN A 154 -2.42 9.05 12.65
CA GLN A 154 -1.18 9.76 12.98
C GLN A 154 -0.58 9.38 14.33
N SER A 155 -1.37 8.81 15.26
CA SER A 155 -0.90 8.46 16.59
C SER A 155 -1.59 7.22 17.16
N GLU A 156 -0.79 6.30 17.71
CA GLU A 156 -1.27 5.16 18.49
C GLU A 156 -2.07 5.61 19.73
N GLU A 157 -1.63 6.68 20.40
CA GLU A 157 -2.35 7.24 21.55
C GLU A 157 -3.74 7.74 21.14
N ALA A 158 -3.82 8.44 20.00
CA ALA A 158 -5.10 8.90 19.46
C ALA A 158 -6.02 7.73 19.09
N TYR A 159 -5.46 6.69 18.46
CA TYR A 159 -6.17 5.45 18.15
C TYR A 159 -6.80 4.86 19.42
N ASN A 160 -5.99 4.61 20.45
CA ASN A 160 -6.46 3.98 21.68
C ASN A 160 -7.54 4.83 22.38
N GLN A 161 -7.33 6.14 22.53
CA GLN A 161 -8.31 7.02 23.15
C GLN A 161 -9.65 7.04 22.39
N ILE A 162 -9.63 7.09 21.06
CA ILE A 162 -10.85 7.11 20.23
C ILE A 162 -11.60 5.77 20.29
N ILE A 163 -10.88 4.65 20.30
CA ILE A 163 -11.48 3.32 20.45
C ILE A 163 -12.08 3.14 21.85
N GLU A 164 -11.38 3.58 22.90
CA GLU A 164 -11.87 3.55 24.30
C GLU A 164 -13.15 4.39 24.51
N LEU A 165 -13.34 5.46 23.74
CA LEU A 165 -14.60 6.22 23.75
C LEU A 165 -15.80 5.41 23.20
N GLY A 166 -15.56 4.30 22.53
CA GLY A 166 -16.59 3.47 21.92
C GLY A 166 -16.92 3.85 20.47
N TYR A 167 -16.04 4.59 19.79
CA TYR A 167 -16.27 5.03 18.40
C TYR A 167 -16.46 3.83 17.47
N PHE A 168 -15.62 2.80 17.57
CA PHE A 168 -15.74 1.62 16.73
C PHE A 168 -17.04 0.85 16.97
N LYS A 169 -17.40 0.66 18.24
CA LYS A 169 -18.68 0.03 18.60
C LYS A 169 -19.87 0.81 18.02
N TYR A 170 -19.85 2.14 18.13
CA TYR A 170 -20.86 2.99 17.53
C TYR A 170 -20.95 2.81 16.01
N LEU A 171 -19.82 2.79 15.29
CA LEU A 171 -19.75 2.55 13.85
C LEU A 171 -20.37 1.20 13.45
N LEU A 172 -20.10 0.14 14.20
CA LEU A 172 -20.70 -1.18 13.96
C LEU A 172 -22.22 -1.14 14.14
N GLU A 173 -22.71 -0.48 15.20
CA GLU A 173 -24.14 -0.37 15.49
C GLU A 173 -24.90 0.42 14.41
N ILE A 174 -24.34 1.52 13.92
CA ILE A 174 -24.96 2.32 12.84
C ILE A 174 -24.79 1.66 11.46
N GLY A 175 -23.64 1.04 11.18
CA GLY A 175 -23.37 0.40 9.88
C GLY A 175 -24.32 -0.74 9.57
N LEU A 176 -24.81 -1.44 10.60
CA LEU A 176 -25.83 -2.48 10.47
C LEU A 176 -27.22 -1.93 10.13
N LYS A 177 -27.51 -0.63 10.38
CA LYS A 177 -28.76 0.04 9.99
C LYS A 177 -28.77 0.38 8.50
N ASN A 178 -29.95 0.59 7.92
CA ASN A 178 -30.08 0.96 6.50
C ASN A 178 -29.71 2.43 6.31
N LEU A 179 -28.48 2.68 5.88
CA LEU A 179 -27.96 4.02 5.65
C LEU A 179 -28.16 4.45 4.19
N ILE A 180 -28.34 5.75 3.97
CA ILE A 180 -28.22 6.35 2.64
C ILE A 180 -26.74 6.38 2.23
N ASN A 181 -26.45 6.62 0.94
CA ASN A 181 -25.08 6.53 0.41
C ASN A 181 -24.08 7.44 1.13
N ALA A 182 -24.46 8.69 1.46
CA ALA A 182 -23.57 9.61 2.16
C ALA A 182 -23.17 9.07 3.54
N ASP A 183 -24.14 8.56 4.30
CA ASP A 183 -23.89 7.99 5.63
C ASP A 183 -23.11 6.67 5.56
N ALA A 184 -23.43 5.81 4.59
CA ALA A 184 -22.70 4.57 4.38
C ALA A 184 -21.22 4.82 4.06
N LEU A 185 -20.91 5.88 3.31
CA LEU A 185 -19.56 6.19 2.87
C LEU A 185 -18.65 6.53 4.05
N TRP A 186 -19.04 7.47 4.93
CA TRP A 186 -18.18 7.86 6.05
C TRP A 186 -18.06 6.73 7.08
N VAL A 187 -19.14 5.96 7.32
CA VAL A 187 -19.10 4.79 8.21
C VAL A 187 -18.12 3.74 7.70
N LEU A 188 -18.21 3.37 6.42
CA LEU A 188 -17.31 2.39 5.82
C LEU A 188 -15.86 2.89 5.81
N THR A 189 -15.63 4.18 5.55
CA THR A 189 -14.29 4.79 5.58
C THR A 189 -13.69 4.76 6.98
N SER A 190 -14.49 5.06 8.01
CA SER A 190 -14.03 4.98 9.40
C SER A 190 -13.78 3.55 9.86
N ILE A 191 -14.65 2.59 9.50
CA ILE A 191 -14.39 1.17 9.77
C ILE A 191 -13.09 0.76 9.09
N GLN A 192 -12.91 1.10 7.80
CA GLN A 192 -11.70 0.80 7.03
C GLN A 192 -10.46 1.37 7.73
N THR A 193 -10.50 2.62 8.18
CA THR A 193 -9.39 3.27 8.89
C THR A 193 -9.01 2.51 10.16
N ILE A 194 -10.01 2.08 10.93
CA ILE A 194 -9.80 1.38 12.20
C ILE A 194 -9.17 0.00 11.98
N ILE A 195 -9.67 -0.77 11.01
CA ILE A 195 -9.25 -2.17 10.80
C ILE A 195 -7.88 -2.29 10.13
N VAL A 196 -7.43 -1.29 9.36
CA VAL A 196 -6.09 -1.31 8.74
C VAL A 196 -4.99 -0.89 9.71
N SER A 197 -5.35 -0.35 10.88
CA SER A 197 -4.40 -0.01 11.92
C SER A 197 -3.63 -1.24 12.40
N PRO A 198 -2.31 -1.16 12.62
CA PRO A 198 -1.54 -2.23 13.24
C PRO A 198 -2.00 -2.52 14.69
N ASN A 199 -2.72 -1.58 15.31
CA ASN A 199 -3.22 -1.68 16.69
C ASN A 199 -4.62 -2.30 16.78
N PHE A 200 -5.21 -2.74 15.66
CA PHE A 200 -6.52 -3.36 15.66
C PHE A 200 -6.46 -4.77 16.28
N LEU A 201 -7.17 -4.97 17.39
CA LEU A 201 -7.19 -6.24 18.14
C LEU A 201 -8.60 -6.85 18.27
N GLU A 202 -9.65 -6.14 17.86
CA GLU A 202 -11.05 -6.60 17.99
C GLU A 202 -11.47 -7.57 16.87
N TYR A 203 -10.69 -8.65 16.68
CA TYR A 203 -10.93 -9.62 15.60
C TYR A 203 -12.28 -10.33 15.70
N GLU A 204 -12.81 -10.49 16.91
CA GLU A 204 -14.18 -10.96 17.20
C GLU A 204 -15.29 -10.12 16.52
N SER A 205 -14.99 -8.88 16.15
CA SER A 205 -15.93 -8.00 15.44
C SER A 205 -15.96 -8.23 13.93
N PHE A 206 -15.11 -9.10 13.37
CA PHE A 206 -15.05 -9.32 11.92
C PHE A 206 -16.37 -9.78 11.32
N HIS A 207 -17.15 -10.61 12.02
CA HIS A 207 -18.47 -11.04 11.56
C HIS A 207 -19.38 -9.83 11.23
N LYS A 208 -19.43 -8.85 12.13
CA LYS A 208 -20.22 -7.62 11.94
C LYS A 208 -19.63 -6.74 10.83
N ILE A 209 -18.31 -6.63 10.75
CA ILE A 209 -17.64 -5.87 9.69
C ILE A 209 -18.00 -6.46 8.31
N ILE A 210 -17.98 -7.79 8.19
CA ILE A 210 -18.35 -8.51 6.97
C ILE A 210 -19.83 -8.29 6.63
N ASP A 211 -20.72 -8.37 7.62
CA ASP A 211 -22.15 -8.08 7.43
C ASP A 211 -22.37 -6.68 6.84
N ILE A 212 -21.68 -5.68 7.39
CA ILE A 212 -21.74 -4.29 6.93
C ILE A 212 -21.19 -4.17 5.50
N ALA A 213 -20.02 -4.76 5.22
CA ALA A 213 -19.42 -4.70 3.88
C ALA A 213 -20.30 -5.37 2.81
N LEU A 214 -20.80 -6.58 3.09
CA LEU A 214 -21.65 -7.33 2.16
C LEU A 214 -23.01 -6.67 1.93
N LYS A 215 -23.55 -5.96 2.93
CA LYS A 215 -24.76 -5.15 2.78
C LYS A 215 -24.62 -4.09 1.68
N TYR A 216 -23.46 -3.44 1.58
CA TYR A 216 -23.20 -2.39 0.59
C TYR A 216 -22.49 -2.90 -0.67
N PHE A 217 -22.23 -4.20 -0.78
CA PHE A 217 -21.51 -4.81 -1.91
C PHE A 217 -22.17 -4.55 -3.26
N ASN A 218 -23.49 -4.39 -3.33
CA ASN A 218 -24.23 -4.08 -4.57
C ASN A 218 -24.54 -2.59 -4.76
N SER A 219 -23.84 -1.70 -4.04
CA SER A 219 -23.99 -0.26 -4.23
C SER A 219 -23.59 0.18 -5.65
N ASN A 220 -24.31 1.19 -6.16
CA ASN A 220 -23.95 1.89 -7.40
C ASN A 220 -22.94 3.03 -7.16
N ASN A 221 -22.66 3.37 -5.91
CA ASN A 221 -21.65 4.37 -5.56
C ASN A 221 -20.26 3.72 -5.54
N LEU A 222 -19.35 4.21 -6.40
CA LEU A 222 -18.04 3.60 -6.59
C LEU A 222 -17.09 3.78 -5.39
N ASP A 223 -17.23 4.86 -4.61
CA ASP A 223 -16.46 5.09 -3.38
C ASP A 223 -16.87 4.10 -2.28
N ILE A 224 -18.18 3.80 -2.20
CA ILE A 224 -18.70 2.74 -1.32
C ILE A 224 -18.10 1.39 -1.73
N ILE A 225 -18.15 1.05 -3.03
CA ILE A 225 -17.57 -0.21 -3.51
C ILE A 225 -16.06 -0.29 -3.26
N THR A 226 -15.35 0.82 -3.39
CA THR A 226 -13.91 0.91 -3.05
C THR A 226 -13.68 0.53 -1.59
N ASN A 227 -14.43 1.14 -0.66
CA ASN A 227 -14.32 0.82 0.76
C ASN A 227 -14.72 -0.63 1.08
N VAL A 228 -15.76 -1.15 0.43
CA VAL A 228 -16.15 -2.57 0.57
C VAL A 228 -14.98 -3.48 0.21
N PHE A 229 -14.31 -3.25 -0.92
CA PHE A 229 -13.15 -4.08 -1.30
C PHE A 229 -11.95 -3.91 -0.37
N TYR A 230 -11.70 -2.70 0.15
CA TYR A 230 -10.68 -2.51 1.19
C TYR A 230 -10.98 -3.31 2.44
N ILE A 231 -12.23 -3.27 2.92
CA ILE A 231 -12.67 -4.00 4.11
C ILE A 231 -12.56 -5.51 3.89
N LEU A 232 -13.14 -6.03 2.80
CA LEU A 232 -13.08 -7.45 2.49
C LEU A 232 -11.64 -7.93 2.31
N GLY A 233 -10.79 -7.14 1.63
CA GLY A 233 -9.37 -7.43 1.50
C GLY A 233 -8.66 -7.51 2.85
N ARG A 234 -8.96 -6.59 3.79
CA ARG A 234 -8.40 -6.61 5.14
C ARG A 234 -8.89 -7.79 5.98
N CYS A 235 -10.15 -8.19 5.84
CA CYS A 235 -10.66 -9.41 6.47
C CYS A 235 -9.90 -10.63 5.95
N LEU A 236 -9.70 -10.74 4.63
CA LEU A 236 -8.96 -11.85 4.03
C LEU A 236 -7.47 -11.91 4.43
N SER A 237 -6.83 -10.76 4.70
CA SER A 237 -5.46 -10.77 5.23
C SER A 237 -5.36 -11.27 6.68
N SER A 238 -6.50 -11.39 7.37
CA SER A 238 -6.65 -11.96 8.71
C SER A 238 -7.48 -13.26 8.66
N ASP A 239 -7.34 -14.05 7.60
CA ASP A 239 -8.03 -15.33 7.39
C ASP A 239 -8.01 -16.25 8.62
N LYS A 240 -6.89 -16.30 9.35
CA LYS A 240 -6.73 -17.10 10.57
C LYS A 240 -7.65 -16.71 11.72
N GLU A 241 -8.13 -15.48 11.74
CA GLU A 241 -9.01 -14.95 12.78
C GLU A 241 -10.49 -14.98 12.36
N LEU A 242 -10.79 -15.43 11.13
CA LEU A 242 -12.15 -15.54 10.62
C LEU A 242 -12.76 -16.90 10.92
N GLU A 243 -14.05 -16.90 11.25
CA GLU A 243 -14.84 -18.13 11.26
C GLU A 243 -15.01 -18.68 9.84
N SER A 244 -15.17 -20.01 9.71
CA SER A 244 -15.27 -20.67 8.40
C SER A 244 -16.45 -20.16 7.56
N ASP A 245 -17.58 -19.85 8.20
CA ASP A 245 -18.76 -19.31 7.52
C ASP A 245 -18.50 -17.91 6.97
N ASP A 246 -17.80 -17.06 7.72
CA ASP A 246 -17.44 -15.71 7.27
C ASP A 246 -16.45 -15.76 6.11
N LEU A 247 -15.45 -16.64 6.17
CA LEU A 247 -14.52 -16.87 5.06
C LEU A 247 -15.27 -17.33 3.80
N ALA A 248 -16.22 -18.27 3.93
CA ALA A 248 -17.02 -18.75 2.81
C ALA A 248 -17.89 -17.65 2.17
N ARG A 249 -18.42 -16.72 2.98
CA ARG A 249 -19.24 -15.60 2.50
C ARG A 249 -18.45 -14.57 1.68
N ILE A 250 -17.18 -14.35 2.01
CA ILE A 250 -16.35 -13.33 1.35
C ILE A 250 -15.42 -13.88 0.26
N THR A 251 -15.44 -15.20 0.03
CA THR A 251 -14.69 -15.92 -1.02
C THR A 251 -15.58 -16.46 -2.14
N THR A 252 -16.79 -15.90 -2.28
CA THR A 252 -17.75 -16.34 -3.29
C THR A 252 -17.33 -15.92 -4.70
N ASP A 253 -17.74 -16.74 -5.67
CA ASP A 253 -17.55 -16.50 -7.10
C ASP A 253 -18.14 -15.15 -7.55
N ALA A 254 -19.22 -14.68 -6.91
CA ALA A 254 -19.83 -13.38 -7.20
C ALA A 254 -18.93 -12.20 -6.83
N ILE A 255 -18.24 -12.26 -5.68
CA ILE A 255 -17.31 -11.21 -5.25
C ILE A 255 -16.07 -11.23 -6.14
N LEU A 256 -15.54 -12.42 -6.43
CA LEU A 256 -14.40 -12.58 -7.33
C LEU A 256 -14.70 -12.08 -8.74
N GLN A 257 -15.88 -12.38 -9.29
CA GLN A 257 -16.33 -11.89 -10.61
C GLN A 257 -16.43 -10.36 -10.65
N LYS A 258 -16.91 -9.73 -9.56
CA LYS A 258 -16.99 -8.28 -9.48
C LYS A 258 -15.59 -7.66 -9.39
N ALA A 259 -14.68 -8.25 -8.63
CA ALA A 259 -13.28 -7.82 -8.58
C ALA A 259 -12.62 -7.89 -9.97
N PHE A 260 -12.87 -8.97 -10.72
CA PHE A 260 -12.42 -9.10 -12.11
C PHE A 260 -12.90 -7.94 -12.98
N GLN A 261 -14.20 -7.66 -12.98
CA GLN A 261 -14.80 -6.61 -13.80
C GLN A 261 -14.30 -5.22 -13.42
N ILE A 262 -14.09 -4.98 -12.12
CA ILE A 262 -13.56 -3.72 -11.62
C ILE A 262 -12.12 -3.53 -12.11
N ILE A 263 -11.26 -4.54 -12.00
CA ILE A 263 -9.86 -4.48 -12.46
C ILE A 263 -9.79 -4.29 -13.97
N GLU A 264 -10.56 -5.07 -14.73
CA GLU A 264 -10.60 -5.00 -16.19
C GLU A 264 -10.99 -3.60 -16.69
N ASN A 265 -12.01 -2.98 -16.05
CA ASN A 265 -12.59 -1.72 -16.52
C ASN A 265 -12.12 -0.48 -15.74
N LYS A 266 -11.20 -0.62 -14.78
CA LYS A 266 -10.85 0.43 -13.80
C LYS A 266 -12.11 1.02 -13.13
N GLY A 267 -13.03 0.15 -12.74
CA GLY A 267 -14.41 0.50 -12.36
C GLY A 267 -14.59 1.17 -10.99
N ILE A 268 -13.51 1.55 -10.31
CA ILE A 268 -13.54 2.26 -9.02
C ILE A 268 -12.43 3.32 -8.94
N PRO A 269 -12.59 4.38 -8.11
CA PRO A 269 -11.60 5.45 -7.91
C PRO A 269 -10.22 4.94 -7.52
N ASP A 270 -10.15 3.96 -6.60
CA ASP A 270 -8.90 3.37 -6.16
C ASP A 270 -8.86 1.87 -6.42
N ILE A 271 -8.28 1.50 -7.56
CA ILE A 271 -8.21 0.12 -8.02
C ILE A 271 -7.41 -0.80 -7.10
N ARG A 272 -6.56 -0.23 -6.23
CA ARG A 272 -5.76 -0.99 -5.27
C ARG A 272 -6.63 -1.75 -4.29
N ALA A 273 -7.84 -1.27 -4.00
CA ALA A 273 -8.80 -1.99 -3.16
C ALA A 273 -9.13 -3.37 -3.74
N ALA A 274 -9.43 -3.44 -5.04
CA ALA A 274 -9.74 -4.69 -5.73
C ALA A 274 -8.49 -5.57 -5.89
N PHE A 275 -7.32 -4.99 -6.18
CA PHE A 275 -6.07 -5.76 -6.22
C PHE A 275 -5.72 -6.39 -4.87
N ASN A 276 -5.84 -5.65 -3.76
CA ASN A 276 -5.58 -6.16 -2.42
C ASN A 276 -6.54 -7.31 -2.07
N TYR A 277 -7.82 -7.18 -2.40
CA TYR A 277 -8.78 -8.28 -2.23
C TYR A 277 -8.36 -9.52 -3.01
N VAL A 278 -8.02 -9.40 -4.30
CA VAL A 278 -7.61 -10.54 -5.14
C VAL A 278 -6.32 -11.17 -4.63
N HIS A 279 -5.33 -10.36 -4.24
CA HIS A 279 -4.07 -10.82 -3.67
C HIS A 279 -4.29 -11.62 -2.37
N ASN A 280 -5.16 -11.13 -1.48
CA ASN A 280 -5.45 -11.85 -0.24
C ASN A 280 -6.31 -13.08 -0.49
N PHE A 281 -7.19 -13.05 -1.50
CA PHE A 281 -8.02 -14.19 -1.90
C PHE A 281 -7.17 -15.40 -2.33
N ILE A 282 -6.13 -15.18 -3.13
CA ILE A 282 -5.22 -16.26 -3.55
C ILE A 282 -4.35 -16.80 -2.40
N CYS A 283 -4.12 -16.03 -1.34
CA CYS A 283 -3.34 -16.49 -0.18
C CYS A 283 -4.07 -17.51 0.71
N ILE A 284 -5.40 -17.64 0.58
CA ILE A 284 -6.21 -18.45 1.51
C ILE A 284 -5.95 -19.95 1.34
N SER A 285 -5.95 -20.43 0.09
CA SER A 285 -5.84 -21.87 -0.19
C SER A 285 -5.50 -22.15 -1.65
N ASN A 286 -5.06 -23.37 -1.93
CA ASN A 286 -4.90 -23.84 -3.31
C ASN A 286 -6.21 -23.79 -4.11
N GLU A 287 -7.37 -23.98 -3.45
CA GLU A 287 -8.67 -23.88 -4.12
C GLU A 287 -8.94 -22.46 -4.61
N THR A 288 -8.70 -21.45 -3.77
CA THR A 288 -8.92 -20.04 -4.13
C THR A 288 -7.92 -19.59 -5.19
N THR A 289 -6.65 -20.02 -5.14
CA THR A 289 -5.69 -19.81 -6.24
C THR A 289 -6.20 -20.42 -7.55
N MET A 290 -6.71 -21.65 -7.53
CA MET A 290 -7.24 -22.28 -8.75
C MET A 290 -8.54 -21.62 -9.25
N LYS A 291 -9.36 -21.04 -8.37
CA LYS A 291 -10.49 -20.20 -8.79
C LYS A 291 -10.00 -18.95 -9.52
N PHE A 292 -8.99 -18.25 -9.00
CA PHE A 292 -8.36 -17.12 -9.70
C PHE A 292 -7.91 -17.50 -11.12
N ILE A 293 -7.30 -18.67 -11.29
CA ILE A 293 -6.90 -19.19 -12.61
C ILE A 293 -8.13 -19.43 -13.51
N ARG A 294 -9.17 -20.13 -13.01
CA ARG A 294 -10.38 -20.48 -13.78
C ARG A 294 -11.23 -19.26 -14.19
N PHE A 295 -11.13 -18.17 -13.44
CA PHE A 295 -11.76 -16.88 -13.78
C PHE A 295 -10.95 -16.07 -14.81
N ASP A 296 -9.93 -16.66 -15.44
CA ASP A 296 -9.11 -16.03 -16.47
C ASP A 296 -8.37 -14.76 -16.01
N PHE A 297 -8.09 -14.61 -14.71
CA PHE A 297 -7.36 -13.43 -14.23
C PHE A 297 -5.99 -13.29 -14.89
N VAL A 298 -5.24 -14.37 -15.09
CA VAL A 298 -3.92 -14.31 -15.75
C VAL A 298 -4.03 -13.66 -17.13
N LYS A 299 -5.03 -14.07 -17.91
CA LYS A 299 -5.30 -13.52 -19.25
C LYS A 299 -5.77 -12.06 -19.19
N MET A 300 -6.62 -11.72 -18.23
CA MET A 300 -7.08 -10.35 -18.03
C MET A 300 -5.92 -9.43 -17.63
N LEU A 301 -5.11 -9.82 -16.65
CA LEU A 301 -3.95 -9.06 -16.17
C LEU A 301 -2.92 -8.83 -17.29
N ASP A 302 -2.65 -9.85 -18.11
CA ASP A 302 -1.85 -9.73 -19.33
C ASP A 302 -2.37 -8.62 -20.26
N SER A 303 -3.69 -8.62 -20.51
CA SER A 303 -4.32 -7.68 -21.46
C SER A 303 -4.32 -6.22 -21.00
N ILE A 304 -4.14 -5.97 -19.69
CA ILE A 304 -4.12 -4.62 -19.10
C ILE A 304 -2.72 -4.16 -18.67
N PHE A 305 -1.74 -5.06 -18.57
CA PHE A 305 -0.42 -4.77 -17.99
C PHE A 305 0.29 -3.55 -18.60
N LEU A 306 0.33 -3.45 -19.93
CA LEU A 306 0.95 -2.29 -20.60
C LEU A 306 0.07 -1.04 -20.63
N LYS A 307 -1.20 -1.13 -20.21
CA LYS A 307 -2.19 -0.03 -20.21
C LYS A 307 -2.40 0.59 -18.83
N CYS A 308 -1.87 -0.03 -17.78
CA CYS A 308 -2.00 0.45 -16.42
C CYS A 308 -0.79 1.30 -16.03
N ASP A 309 -0.98 2.12 -14.99
CA ASP A 309 0.10 2.91 -14.41
C ASP A 309 1.14 2.00 -13.74
N TYR A 310 2.30 2.58 -13.44
CA TYR A 310 3.43 1.90 -12.83
C TYR A 310 3.07 1.19 -11.50
N GLY A 311 2.23 1.81 -10.66
CA GLY A 311 1.79 1.20 -9.40
C GLY A 311 0.94 -0.04 -9.64
N SER A 312 0.01 0.04 -10.59
CA SER A 312 -0.81 -1.10 -11.00
C SER A 312 0.05 -2.25 -11.58
N GLN A 313 1.09 -1.96 -12.37
CA GLN A 313 2.00 -2.99 -12.89
C GLN A 313 2.70 -3.77 -11.77
N ILE A 314 3.15 -3.07 -10.73
CA ILE A 314 3.74 -3.69 -9.53
C ILE A 314 2.73 -4.64 -8.87
N TYR A 315 1.48 -4.20 -8.68
CA TYR A 315 0.43 -5.05 -8.09
C TYR A 315 0.13 -6.29 -8.92
N ILE A 316 0.12 -6.16 -10.25
CA ILE A 316 -0.06 -7.31 -11.15
C ILE A 316 1.04 -8.35 -10.91
N PHE A 317 2.31 -7.92 -10.84
CA PHE A 317 3.40 -8.84 -10.55
C PHE A 317 3.30 -9.47 -9.16
N TYR A 318 2.89 -8.73 -8.13
CA TYR A 318 2.68 -9.31 -6.80
C TYR A 318 1.57 -10.37 -6.79
N ILE A 319 0.44 -10.11 -7.46
CA ILE A 319 -0.66 -11.08 -7.58
C ILE A 319 -0.20 -12.35 -8.28
N LEU A 320 0.46 -12.21 -9.43
CA LEU A 320 0.97 -13.36 -10.18
C LEU A 320 2.06 -14.10 -9.40
N SER A 321 2.94 -13.37 -8.71
CA SER A 321 4.01 -13.96 -7.89
C SER A 321 3.44 -14.82 -6.77
N THR A 322 2.41 -14.35 -6.07
CA THR A 322 1.72 -15.11 -5.03
C THR A 322 0.99 -16.32 -5.60
N ALA A 323 0.28 -16.16 -6.71
CA ALA A 323 -0.42 -17.27 -7.37
C ALA A 323 0.54 -18.33 -7.92
N ALA A 324 1.79 -17.96 -8.22
CA ALA A 324 2.84 -18.87 -8.68
C ALA A 324 3.48 -19.70 -7.56
N ILE A 325 3.16 -19.46 -6.29
CA ILE A 325 3.71 -20.21 -5.16
C ILE A 325 3.18 -21.65 -5.18
N GLU A 326 1.86 -21.80 -5.03
CA GLU A 326 1.14 -23.08 -5.06
C GLU A 326 -0.34 -22.87 -5.48
N PRO A 327 -0.97 -23.85 -6.14
CA PRO A 327 -0.40 -25.13 -6.57
C PRO A 327 0.38 -25.02 -7.91
N VAL A 328 1.14 -26.06 -8.28
CA VAL A 328 2.02 -26.05 -9.47
C VAL A 328 1.24 -25.81 -10.76
N GLU A 329 -0.01 -26.24 -10.85
CA GLU A 329 -0.90 -25.98 -11.98
C GLU A 329 -1.09 -24.48 -12.21
N ALA A 330 -1.23 -23.68 -11.15
CA ALA A 330 -1.33 -22.23 -11.26
C ALA A 330 -0.02 -21.63 -11.81
N THR A 331 1.13 -22.08 -11.30
CA THR A 331 2.46 -21.71 -11.83
C THR A 331 2.54 -21.99 -13.34
N GLN A 332 2.09 -23.17 -13.79
CA GLN A 332 2.11 -23.55 -15.20
C GLN A 332 1.21 -22.69 -16.09
N GLU A 333 0.04 -22.27 -15.61
CA GLU A 333 -0.80 -21.34 -16.37
C GLU A 333 -0.16 -19.96 -16.46
N ILE A 334 0.45 -19.46 -15.38
CA ILE A 334 1.15 -18.16 -15.38
C ILE A 334 2.35 -18.19 -16.34
N LEU A 335 3.07 -19.31 -16.45
CA LEU A 335 4.16 -19.48 -17.42
C LEU A 335 3.76 -19.29 -18.88
N ARG A 336 2.48 -19.45 -19.20
CA ARG A 336 1.96 -19.26 -20.55
C ARG A 336 1.58 -17.80 -20.83
N ALA A 337 1.64 -16.93 -19.83
CA ALA A 337 1.25 -15.54 -19.97
C ALA A 337 2.25 -14.75 -20.85
N PRO A 338 1.79 -14.08 -21.92
CA PRO A 338 2.65 -13.25 -22.77
C PRO A 338 3.42 -12.16 -22.01
N LEU A 339 2.87 -11.63 -20.92
CA LEU A 339 3.50 -10.60 -20.09
C LEU A 339 4.89 -10.98 -19.58
N LEU A 340 5.20 -12.27 -19.44
CA LEU A 340 6.50 -12.72 -18.98
C LEU A 340 7.63 -12.32 -19.93
N LYS A 341 7.31 -12.07 -21.21
CA LYS A 341 8.29 -11.58 -22.21
C LYS A 341 8.85 -10.20 -21.88
N TYR A 342 8.15 -9.40 -21.07
CA TYR A 342 8.61 -8.08 -20.67
C TYR A 342 9.56 -8.11 -19.47
N ILE A 343 9.63 -9.22 -18.72
CA ILE A 343 10.42 -9.30 -17.49
C ILE A 343 11.91 -9.06 -17.74
N PRO A 344 12.58 -9.67 -18.75
CA PRO A 344 13.99 -9.39 -19.01
C PRO A 344 14.29 -7.89 -19.19
N ASP A 345 13.48 -7.19 -19.98
CA ASP A 345 13.66 -5.76 -20.24
C ASP A 345 13.39 -4.91 -18.98
N ILE A 346 12.35 -5.28 -18.21
CA ILE A 346 12.06 -4.64 -16.93
C ILE A 346 13.23 -4.81 -15.95
N LEU A 347 13.85 -5.99 -15.88
CA LEU A 347 14.99 -6.23 -15.01
C LEU A 347 16.21 -5.39 -15.42
N ARG A 348 16.40 -5.11 -16.72
CA ARG A 348 17.48 -4.24 -17.19
C ARG A 348 17.19 -2.76 -16.95
N THR A 349 16.05 -2.25 -17.44
CA THR A 349 15.80 -0.79 -17.54
C THR A 349 14.68 -0.27 -16.65
N GLY A 350 13.95 -1.14 -15.95
CA GLY A 350 12.85 -0.76 -15.07
C GLY A 350 13.33 -0.01 -13.81
N LYS A 351 12.41 0.69 -13.15
CA LYS A 351 12.64 1.25 -11.81
C LYS A 351 12.80 0.14 -10.76
N LEU A 352 13.52 0.40 -9.68
CA LEU A 352 13.87 -0.60 -8.65
C LEU A 352 12.66 -1.36 -8.09
N SER A 353 11.57 -0.67 -7.77
CA SER A 353 10.37 -1.31 -7.21
C SER A 353 9.69 -2.28 -8.20
N LEU A 354 9.67 -1.96 -9.50
CA LEU A 354 9.16 -2.84 -10.54
C LEU A 354 10.13 -3.99 -10.84
N LYS A 355 11.45 -3.74 -10.79
CA LYS A 355 12.46 -4.81 -10.86
C LYS A 355 12.26 -5.83 -9.73
N SER A 356 12.10 -5.37 -8.48
CA SER A 356 11.88 -6.25 -7.33
C SER A 356 10.59 -7.07 -7.46
N ALA A 357 9.49 -6.47 -7.92
CA ALA A 357 8.23 -7.18 -8.15
C ALA A 357 8.35 -8.22 -9.28
N ALA A 358 8.95 -7.85 -10.41
CA ALA A 358 9.19 -8.75 -11.54
C ALA A 358 10.13 -9.91 -11.17
N LEU A 359 11.18 -9.62 -10.40
CA LEU A 359 12.14 -10.60 -9.91
C LEU A 359 11.49 -11.59 -8.93
N SER A 360 10.57 -11.13 -8.09
CA SER A 360 9.80 -12.00 -7.18
C SER A 360 8.95 -13.01 -7.96
N LEU A 361 8.26 -12.54 -9.01
CA LEU A 361 7.51 -13.43 -9.90
C LEU A 361 8.45 -14.42 -10.60
N ALA A 362 9.56 -13.94 -11.18
CA ALA A 362 10.54 -14.79 -11.86
C ALA A 362 11.10 -15.87 -10.92
N GLN A 363 11.45 -15.50 -9.68
CA GLN A 363 11.93 -16.42 -8.66
C GLN A 363 10.91 -17.52 -8.37
N ASN A 364 9.65 -17.17 -8.09
CA ASN A 364 8.63 -18.17 -7.78
C ASN A 364 8.37 -19.11 -8.96
N LEU A 365 8.29 -18.56 -10.18
CA LEU A 365 8.16 -19.35 -11.41
C LEU A 365 9.32 -20.34 -11.57
N ILE A 366 10.56 -19.92 -11.35
CA ILE A 366 11.75 -20.77 -11.50
C ILE A 366 11.82 -21.85 -10.42
N LEU A 367 11.60 -21.49 -9.16
CA LEU A 367 11.74 -22.41 -8.03
C LEU A 367 10.64 -23.48 -7.99
N LYS A 368 9.43 -23.16 -8.44
CA LYS A 368 8.25 -24.03 -8.32
C LYS A 368 7.94 -24.85 -9.57
N SER A 369 8.54 -24.50 -10.72
CA SER A 369 8.27 -25.22 -11.97
C SER A 369 9.22 -26.40 -12.19
N PRO A 370 8.74 -27.50 -12.82
CA PRO A 370 9.63 -28.53 -13.32
C PRO A 370 10.71 -27.92 -14.23
N PHE A 371 11.98 -28.21 -13.95
CA PHE A 371 13.08 -27.48 -14.58
C PHE A 371 13.08 -27.54 -16.11
N LEU A 372 12.69 -28.69 -16.68
CA LEU A 372 12.63 -28.87 -18.13
C LEU A 372 11.61 -27.92 -18.81
N VAL A 373 10.59 -27.48 -18.09
CA VAL A 373 9.56 -26.55 -18.59
C VAL A 373 10.04 -25.10 -18.49
N ILE A 374 10.80 -24.77 -17.45
CA ILE A 374 11.25 -23.39 -17.20
C ILE A 374 12.60 -23.05 -17.84
N PHE A 375 13.34 -24.04 -18.34
CA PHE A 375 14.72 -23.87 -18.79
C PHE A 375 14.89 -22.74 -19.81
N GLU A 376 14.06 -22.70 -20.85
CA GLU A 376 14.12 -21.66 -21.88
C GLU A 376 13.80 -20.27 -21.32
N TYR A 377 12.83 -20.19 -20.42
CA TYR A 377 12.50 -18.93 -19.74
C TYR A 377 13.65 -18.45 -18.84
N ALA A 378 14.25 -19.36 -18.06
CA ALA A 378 15.39 -19.05 -17.20
C ALA A 378 16.59 -18.53 -18.00
N LYS A 379 16.85 -19.06 -19.21
CA LYS A 379 17.89 -18.55 -20.12
C LYS A 379 17.66 -17.08 -20.48
N THR A 380 16.41 -16.68 -20.73
CA THR A 380 16.10 -15.27 -21.07
C THR A 380 16.33 -14.29 -19.91
N LEU A 381 16.33 -14.79 -18.67
CA LEU A 381 16.51 -13.99 -17.47
C LEU A 381 17.95 -13.95 -16.97
N PHE A 382 18.80 -14.86 -17.44
CA PHE A 382 20.12 -15.07 -16.88
C PHE A 382 21.00 -13.80 -16.93
N GLU A 383 21.17 -13.22 -18.12
CA GLU A 383 21.96 -12.01 -18.31
C GLU A 383 21.42 -10.82 -17.50
N PRO A 384 20.11 -10.47 -17.52
CA PRO A 384 19.56 -9.45 -16.63
C PRO A 384 19.84 -9.71 -15.14
N ILE A 385 19.80 -10.96 -14.69
CA ILE A 385 20.08 -11.32 -13.30
C ILE A 385 21.56 -11.11 -12.96
N ILE A 386 22.48 -11.43 -13.88
CA ILE A 386 23.91 -11.16 -13.69
C ILE A 386 24.17 -9.66 -13.59
N GLU A 387 23.56 -8.84 -14.45
CA GLU A 387 23.67 -7.37 -14.38
C GLU A 387 23.21 -6.85 -13.00
N LEU A 388 22.15 -7.42 -12.44
CA LEU A 388 21.62 -7.05 -11.12
C LEU A 388 22.51 -7.41 -9.94
N LEU A 389 23.53 -8.27 -10.11
CA LEU A 389 24.50 -8.56 -9.05
C LEU A 389 25.38 -7.34 -8.69
N SER A 390 25.37 -6.30 -9.52
CA SER A 390 26.00 -5.00 -9.24
C SER A 390 25.09 -4.01 -8.48
N CYS A 391 23.84 -4.38 -8.20
CA CYS A 391 22.87 -3.52 -7.52
C CYS A 391 23.20 -3.37 -6.03
N GLU A 392 23.02 -2.17 -5.47
CA GLU A 392 23.19 -1.94 -4.03
C GLU A 392 21.96 -2.38 -3.21
N ASP A 393 20.83 -2.64 -3.87
CA ASP A 393 19.61 -3.08 -3.19
C ASP A 393 19.73 -4.55 -2.73
N PHE A 394 19.75 -4.73 -1.41
CA PHE A 394 19.93 -6.03 -0.77
C PHE A 394 18.88 -7.06 -1.18
N GLU A 395 17.61 -6.65 -1.30
CA GLU A 395 16.50 -7.55 -1.63
C GLU A 395 16.62 -8.05 -3.08
N ILE A 396 17.02 -7.16 -4.00
CA ILE A 396 17.28 -7.51 -5.40
C ILE A 396 18.46 -8.48 -5.51
N LEU A 397 19.56 -8.23 -4.79
CA LEU A 397 20.73 -9.12 -4.77
C LEU A 397 20.37 -10.51 -4.26
N GLU A 398 19.68 -10.59 -3.11
CA GLU A 398 19.30 -11.86 -2.48
C GLU A 398 18.41 -12.70 -3.40
N LYS A 399 17.37 -12.10 -4.00
CA LYS A 399 16.48 -12.79 -4.95
C LYS A 399 17.22 -13.26 -6.20
N SER A 400 18.12 -12.43 -6.73
CA SER A 400 18.95 -12.76 -7.90
C SER A 400 19.83 -13.98 -7.61
N LEU A 401 20.50 -13.99 -6.46
CA LEU A 401 21.35 -15.10 -6.04
C LEU A 401 20.56 -16.38 -5.76
N HIS A 402 19.36 -16.29 -5.20
CA HIS A 402 18.51 -17.48 -5.03
C HIS A 402 18.12 -18.12 -6.36
N ILE A 403 17.84 -17.32 -7.39
CA ILE A 403 17.59 -17.84 -8.74
C ILE A 403 18.86 -18.54 -9.25
N LEU A 404 20.01 -17.88 -9.21
CA LEU A 404 21.27 -18.45 -9.69
C LEU A 404 21.65 -19.73 -8.93
N GLN A 405 21.50 -19.75 -7.60
CA GLN A 405 21.74 -20.93 -6.78
C GLN A 405 20.85 -22.09 -7.21
N TYR A 406 19.57 -21.84 -7.44
CA TYR A 406 18.67 -22.88 -7.94
C TYR A 406 19.12 -23.40 -9.31
N LEU A 407 19.44 -22.52 -10.26
CA LEU A 407 19.94 -22.92 -11.57
C LEU A 407 21.20 -23.79 -11.45
N THR A 408 22.15 -23.39 -10.62
CA THR A 408 23.39 -24.14 -10.39
C THR A 408 23.14 -25.50 -9.76
N THR A 409 22.25 -25.61 -8.77
CA THR A 409 21.90 -26.92 -8.17
C THR A 409 21.29 -27.88 -9.19
N ARG A 410 20.62 -27.35 -10.22
CA ARG A 410 20.00 -28.17 -11.27
C ARG A 410 20.98 -28.77 -12.25
N LEU A 411 22.19 -28.22 -12.39
CA LEU A 411 23.27 -28.79 -13.22
C LEU A 411 23.49 -30.28 -12.93
N PHE A 412 23.47 -30.66 -11.65
CA PHE A 412 23.68 -32.05 -11.20
C PHE A 412 22.52 -33.00 -11.51
N THR A 413 21.35 -32.47 -11.87
CA THR A 413 20.12 -33.24 -12.12
C THR A 413 19.70 -33.26 -13.58
N LEU A 414 20.41 -32.51 -14.44
CA LEU A 414 20.08 -32.37 -15.85
C LEU A 414 20.79 -33.43 -16.71
N GLU A 415 20.19 -33.71 -17.86
CA GLU A 415 20.88 -34.40 -18.94
C GLU A 415 22.11 -33.60 -19.38
N ILE A 416 23.19 -34.30 -19.74
CA ILE A 416 24.51 -33.73 -20.03
C ILE A 416 24.45 -32.55 -21.01
N GLU A 417 23.66 -32.66 -22.08
CA GLU A 417 23.54 -31.60 -23.09
C GLU A 417 22.97 -30.30 -22.50
N LYS A 418 21.88 -30.40 -21.73
CA LYS A 418 21.26 -29.23 -21.06
C LYS A 418 22.12 -28.69 -19.93
N ALA A 419 22.83 -29.57 -19.21
CA ALA A 419 23.76 -29.15 -18.18
C ALA A 419 24.92 -28.33 -18.78
N LYS A 420 25.44 -28.71 -19.96
CA LYS A 420 26.43 -27.92 -20.69
C LYS A 420 25.89 -26.57 -21.13
N GLU A 421 24.67 -26.53 -21.66
CA GLU A 421 24.04 -25.27 -22.07
C GLU A 421 23.89 -24.31 -20.88
N LEU A 422 23.43 -24.81 -19.73
CA LEU A 422 23.29 -24.00 -18.52
C LEU A 422 24.65 -23.54 -17.98
N LEU A 423 25.64 -24.44 -17.96
CA LEU A 423 26.99 -24.11 -17.53
C LEU A 423 27.63 -23.04 -18.43
N ALA A 424 27.34 -23.06 -19.73
CA ALA A 424 27.84 -22.07 -20.68
C ALA A 424 27.31 -20.65 -20.41
N LEU A 425 26.17 -20.50 -19.72
CA LEU A 425 25.68 -19.19 -19.28
C LEU A 425 26.58 -18.58 -18.18
N PHE A 426 27.20 -19.42 -17.34
CA PHE A 426 28.19 -18.99 -16.34
C PHE A 426 29.55 -18.75 -16.99
N ASP A 427 29.57 -17.80 -17.92
CA ASP A 427 30.76 -17.34 -18.62
C ASP A 427 31.71 -16.58 -17.70
N ARG A 428 32.71 -15.93 -18.29
CA ARG A 428 33.71 -15.18 -17.54
C ARG A 428 33.10 -14.04 -16.74
N ASP A 429 32.22 -13.26 -17.36
CA ASP A 429 31.68 -12.04 -16.76
C ASP A 429 30.73 -12.40 -15.61
N ALA A 430 29.89 -13.42 -15.79
CA ALA A 430 29.04 -13.95 -14.73
C ALA A 430 29.83 -14.44 -13.51
N LYS A 431 30.97 -15.10 -13.75
CA LYS A 431 31.87 -15.55 -12.67
C LYS A 431 32.52 -14.36 -11.97
N GLU A 432 33.03 -13.38 -12.71
CA GLU A 432 33.64 -12.18 -12.13
C GLU A 432 32.63 -11.42 -11.24
N SER A 433 31.37 -11.26 -11.67
CA SER A 433 30.31 -10.67 -10.86
C SER A 433 30.03 -11.46 -9.56
N LEU A 434 30.02 -12.80 -9.62
CA LEU A 434 29.84 -13.64 -8.43
C LEU A 434 31.03 -13.56 -7.46
N TYR A 435 32.27 -13.51 -7.97
CA TYR A 435 33.46 -13.38 -7.14
C TYR A 435 33.53 -12.03 -6.44
N ALA A 436 33.09 -10.95 -7.09
CA ALA A 436 33.02 -9.62 -6.49
C ALA A 436 32.12 -9.61 -5.23
N LEU A 437 31.07 -10.43 -5.21
CA LEU A 437 30.16 -10.54 -4.06
C LEU A 437 30.76 -11.28 -2.85
N LEU A 438 31.91 -11.95 -2.98
CA LEU A 438 32.60 -12.53 -1.82
C LEU A 438 33.18 -11.46 -0.89
N GLU A 439 33.40 -10.25 -1.39
CA GLU A 439 33.86 -9.10 -0.60
C GLU A 439 32.69 -8.31 0.00
N PHE A 440 31.44 -8.71 -0.29
CA PHE A 440 30.25 -8.03 0.19
C PHE A 440 30.06 -8.23 1.70
N GLU A 441 29.74 -7.16 2.43
CA GLU A 441 29.69 -7.16 3.90
C GLU A 441 28.58 -8.06 4.48
N SER A 442 27.55 -8.38 3.70
CA SER A 442 26.45 -9.23 4.18
C SER A 442 26.83 -10.72 4.17
N PRO A 443 26.77 -11.42 5.32
CA PRO A 443 27.02 -12.86 5.41
C PRO A 443 26.07 -13.70 4.54
N THR A 444 24.82 -13.25 4.36
CA THR A 444 23.83 -13.95 3.55
C THR A 444 24.23 -13.92 2.07
N ILE A 445 24.57 -12.74 1.55
CA ILE A 445 24.99 -12.55 0.15
C ILE A 445 26.29 -13.30 -0.12
N HIS A 446 27.28 -13.15 0.77
CA HIS A 446 28.54 -13.88 0.70
C HIS A 446 28.29 -15.40 0.66
N GLY A 447 27.46 -15.91 1.57
CA GLY A 447 27.14 -17.33 1.66
C GLY A 447 26.47 -17.87 0.39
N LEU A 448 25.49 -17.15 -0.16
CA LEU A 448 24.81 -17.52 -1.40
C LEU A 448 25.78 -17.52 -2.60
N ALA A 449 26.58 -16.47 -2.77
CA ALA A 449 27.57 -16.37 -3.85
C ALA A 449 28.61 -17.48 -3.77
N ASN A 450 29.17 -17.73 -2.57
CA ASN A 450 30.14 -18.80 -2.37
C ASN A 450 29.56 -20.19 -2.68
N ASN A 451 28.32 -20.47 -2.27
CA ASN A 451 27.65 -21.73 -2.57
C ASN A 451 27.48 -21.96 -4.08
N ILE A 452 27.17 -20.91 -4.84
CA ILE A 452 27.09 -20.96 -6.31
C ILE A 452 28.46 -21.29 -6.89
N ILE A 453 29.50 -20.57 -6.48
CA ILE A 453 30.87 -20.74 -6.99
C ILE A 453 31.40 -22.15 -6.71
N VAL A 454 31.23 -22.64 -5.48
CA VAL A 454 31.67 -24.00 -5.09
C VAL A 454 30.95 -25.05 -5.95
N SER A 455 29.63 -24.92 -6.10
CA SER A 455 28.83 -25.87 -6.89
C SER A 455 29.23 -25.89 -8.37
N LEU A 456 29.52 -24.73 -8.96
CA LEU A 456 30.03 -24.64 -10.34
C LEU A 456 31.37 -25.35 -10.50
N ASN A 457 32.30 -25.12 -9.56
CA ASN A 457 33.63 -25.73 -9.60
C ASN A 457 33.58 -27.26 -9.42
N GLU A 458 32.70 -27.75 -8.54
CA GLU A 458 32.48 -29.20 -8.37
C GLU A 458 31.89 -29.84 -9.62
N PHE A 459 30.94 -29.16 -10.29
CA PHE A 459 30.36 -29.66 -11.52
C PHE A 459 31.38 -29.71 -12.67
N CYS A 460 32.18 -28.65 -12.85
CA CYS A 460 33.24 -28.62 -13.86
C CYS A 460 34.23 -29.78 -13.69
N LYS A 461 34.66 -30.07 -12.47
CA LYS A 461 35.57 -31.21 -12.19
C LYS A 461 34.97 -32.56 -12.61
N LYS A 462 33.70 -32.80 -12.28
CA LYS A 462 32.98 -34.02 -12.71
C LYS A 462 32.79 -34.13 -14.22
N PHE A 463 32.89 -33.02 -14.95
CA PHE A 463 32.77 -32.99 -16.41
C PHE A 463 34.10 -33.29 -17.13
N GLU A 464 35.21 -33.02 -16.45
CA GLU A 464 36.58 -33.26 -16.95
C GLU A 464 37.04 -34.71 -16.72
N GLU A 465 36.43 -35.42 -15.78
CA GLU A 465 36.57 -36.85 -15.49
C GLU A 465 35.68 -37.72 -16.40
#